data_AF-A0A6G3XT38-F1
#
_entry.id   AF-A0A6G3XT38-F1
#
_cell.length_a   1.000
_cell.length_b   1.000
_cell.length_c   1.000
_cell.angle_alpha   90.00
_cell.angle_beta   90.00
_cell.angle_gamma   90.00
#
_symmetry.space_group_name_H-M   'P 1'
#
loop_
_entity.id
_entity.type
_entity.pdbx_description
1 polymer ?
#
loop_
_entity_poly.entity_id
_entity_poly.type
_entity_poly.pdbx_seq_one_letter_code
_entity_poly.pdbx_strand_id
1 'polypeptide(L)'
;FGRPLSAANTVETAFLVALAVGLPVAGWLGDRFGTKRVFLGALTAFTIASAVCGLAPDLTTLVVARAVQGLAGGLLTPVGMTLLFRAFP
;
A
#
# COMPACT_ATOMS: atom_id res chain seq x y z
N PHE A 1 3.51 1.19 -22.57
CA PHE A 1 2.56 2.33 -22.69
C PHE A 1 3.00 3.44 -23.64
N GLY A 2 4.23 3.48 -24.19
CA GLY A 2 4.63 4.51 -25.17
C GLY A 2 4.47 5.96 -24.70
N ARG A 3 4.45 6.20 -23.38
CA ARG A 3 4.14 7.49 -22.74
C ARG A 3 5.42 8.19 -22.28
N PRO A 4 5.41 9.53 -22.18
CA PRO A 4 6.57 10.32 -21.74
C PRO A 4 7.01 9.98 -20.31
N LEU A 5 8.27 10.28 -19.97
CA LEU A 5 8.86 10.05 -18.63
C LEU A 5 8.05 10.70 -17.49
N SER A 6 7.32 11.78 -17.77
CA SER A 6 6.41 12.41 -16.82
C SER A 6 5.32 11.46 -16.32
N ALA A 7 4.85 10.53 -17.17
CA ALA A 7 3.87 9.52 -16.77
C ALA A 7 4.42 8.54 -15.72
N ALA A 8 5.71 8.19 -15.80
CA ALA A 8 6.34 7.35 -14.80
C ALA A 8 6.45 8.08 -13.45
N ASN A 9 6.81 9.37 -13.45
CA ASN A 9 6.82 10.21 -12.25
C ASN A 9 5.45 10.30 -11.59
N THR A 10 4.37 10.41 -12.36
CA THR A 10 3.00 10.41 -11.81
C THR A 10 2.66 9.10 -11.11
N VAL A 11 3.05 7.96 -11.69
CA VAL A 11 2.82 6.63 -11.09
C VAL A 11 3.54 6.50 -9.75
N GLU A 12 4.78 6.96 -9.67
CA GLU A 12 5.58 6.94 -8.45
C GLU A 12 5.05 7.93 -7.40
N THR A 13 4.69 9.15 -7.82
CA THR A 13 4.12 10.16 -6.93
C THR A 13 2.81 9.67 -6.32
N ALA A 14 1.93 9.04 -7.11
CA ALA A 14 0.69 8.45 -6.62
C ALA A 14 0.93 7.37 -5.56
N PHE A 15 1.93 6.50 -5.76
CA PHE A 15 2.34 5.50 -4.78
C PHE A 15 2.83 6.15 -3.47
N LEU A 16 3.73 7.13 -3.55
CA LEU A 16 4.32 7.76 -2.37
C LEU A 16 3.30 8.57 -1.57
N VAL A 17 2.43 9.32 -2.25
CA VAL A 17 1.35 10.07 -1.59
C VAL A 17 0.40 9.11 -0.89
N ALA A 18 -0.03 8.04 -1.56
CA ALA A 18 -0.90 7.03 -0.97
C ALA A 18 -0.25 6.33 0.24
N LEU A 19 1.05 6.03 0.14
CA LEU A 19 1.83 5.47 1.24
C LEU A 19 1.89 6.42 2.44
N ALA A 20 2.16 7.71 2.21
CA ALA A 20 2.19 8.73 3.25
C ALA A 20 0.83 8.85 3.97
N VAL A 21 -0.28 8.74 3.22
CA VAL A 21 -1.64 8.75 3.79
C VAL A 21 -1.95 7.46 4.57
N GLY A 22 -1.38 6.32 4.17
CA GLY A 22 -1.58 5.04 4.86
C GLY A 22 -0.99 5.02 6.28
N LEU A 23 0.15 5.67 6.49
CA LEU A 23 0.85 5.69 7.78
C LEU A 23 -0.02 6.10 8.98
N PRO A 24 -0.71 7.27 8.99
CA PRO A 24 -1.57 7.66 10.11
C PRO A 24 -2.82 6.76 10.26
N VAL A 25 -3.34 6.24 9.14
CA VAL A 25 -4.53 5.38 9.12
C VAL A 25 -4.24 4.03 9.81
N ALA A 26 -2.99 3.57 9.78
CA ALA A 26 -2.56 2.31 10.35
C ALA A 26 -2.80 2.22 11.87
N GLY A 27 -2.56 3.30 12.61
CA GLY A 27 -2.78 3.33 14.07
C GLY A 27 -4.26 3.14 14.41
N TRP A 28 -5.13 3.94 13.79
CA TRP A 28 -6.58 3.86 14.01
C TRP A 28 -7.17 2.50 13.61
N LEU A 29 -6.76 1.95 12.47
CA LEU A 29 -7.22 0.62 12.05
C LEU A 29 -6.71 -0.47 13.00
N GLY A 30 -5.44 -0.39 13.41
CA GLY A 30 -4.82 -1.34 14.35
C GLY A 30 -5.55 -1.40 15.67
N ASP A 31 -5.92 -0.24 16.22
CA ASP A 31 -6.66 -0.11 17.48
C ASP A 31 -8.10 -0.60 17.36
N ARG A 32 -8.76 -0.35 16.23
CA ARG A 32 -10.17 -0.72 16.01
C ARG A 32 -10.40 -2.18 15.64
N PHE A 33 -9.56 -2.74 14.75
CA PHE A 33 -9.78 -4.08 14.16
C PHE A 33 -8.76 -5.12 14.65
N GLY A 34 -7.74 -4.70 15.38
CA GLY A 34 -6.66 -5.54 15.87
C GLY A 34 -5.51 -5.65 14.87
N THR A 35 -4.29 -5.41 15.37
CA THR A 35 -3.03 -5.36 14.62
C THR A 35 -2.85 -6.54 13.63
N LYS A 36 -3.11 -7.78 14.05
CA LYS A 36 -2.93 -8.97 13.19
C LYS A 36 -3.87 -8.98 11.98
N ARG A 37 -5.15 -8.63 12.17
CA ARG A 37 -6.15 -8.63 11.09
C ARG A 37 -5.85 -7.53 10.08
N VAL A 38 -5.47 -6.35 10.58
CA VAL A 38 -5.06 -5.21 9.74
C VAL A 38 -3.80 -5.55 8.95
N PHE A 39 -2.81 -6.18 9.58
CA PHE A 39 -1.59 -6.60 8.89
C PHE A 39 -1.89 -7.56 7.74
N LEU A 40 -2.65 -8.62 8.01
CA LEU A 40 -3.00 -9.62 6.99
C LEU A 40 -3.85 -9.02 5.88
N GLY A 41 -4.79 -8.13 6.19
CA GLY A 41 -5.62 -7.44 5.20
C GLY A 41 -4.82 -6.47 4.33
N ALA A 42 -3.91 -5.70 4.92
CA ALA A 42 -3.00 -4.84 4.19
C ALA A 42 -2.05 -5.66 3.29
N LEU A 43 -1.59 -6.81 3.79
CA LEU A 43 -0.72 -7.72 3.03
C LEU A 43 -1.44 -8.28 1.79
N THR A 44 -2.65 -8.81 1.95
CA THR A 44 -3.43 -9.30 0.80
C THR A 44 -3.76 -8.19 -0.18
N ALA A 45 -4.15 -7.00 0.29
CA ALA A 45 -4.39 -5.86 -0.58
C ALA A 45 -3.13 -5.45 -1.37
N PHE A 46 -1.97 -5.42 -0.71
CA PHE A 46 -0.69 -5.13 -1.34
C PHE A 46 -0.32 -6.17 -2.41
N THR A 47 -0.49 -7.46 -2.11
CA THR A 47 -0.20 -8.55 -3.05
C THR A 47 -1.13 -8.50 -4.27
N ILE A 48 -2.44 -8.30 -4.07
CA ILE A 48 -3.41 -8.21 -5.17
C ILE A 48 -3.09 -6.99 -6.05
N ALA A 49 -2.85 -5.83 -5.44
CA ALA A 49 -2.49 -4.62 -6.18
C ALA A 49 -1.18 -4.80 -6.97
N SER A 50 -0.20 -5.51 -6.41
CA SER A 50 1.06 -5.86 -7.09
C SER A 50 0.81 -6.73 -8.34
N ALA A 51 -0.07 -7.72 -8.23
CA ALA A 51 -0.45 -8.56 -9.37
C ALA A 51 -1.17 -7.76 -10.45
N VAL A 52 -2.09 -6.86 -10.07
CA VAL A 52 -2.78 -5.96 -11.00
C VAL A 52 -1.81 -5.02 -11.70
N CYS A 53 -0.77 -4.52 -11.01
CA CYS A 53 0.29 -3.73 -11.66
C CYS A 53 1.03 -4.51 -12.75
N GLY A 54 1.25 -5.81 -12.57
CA GLY A 54 1.89 -6.67 -13.58
C GLY A 54 0.99 -6.98 -14.79
N LEU A 55 -0.33 -6.98 -14.57
CA LEU A 55 -1.34 -7.24 -15.59
C LEU A 55 -1.97 -5.96 -16.18
N ALA A 56 -1.46 -4.78 -15.82
CA ALA A 56 -2.11 -3.51 -16.13
C ALA A 56 -2.20 -3.26 -17.67
N PRO A 57 -3.41 -3.10 -18.23
CA PRO A 57 -3.60 -2.89 -19.66
C PRO A 57 -3.36 -1.44 -20.11
N ASP A 58 -3.43 -0.48 -19.18
CA ASP A 58 -3.27 0.94 -19.44
C ASP A 58 -2.66 1.70 -18.24
N LEU A 59 -2.22 2.93 -18.49
CA LEU A 59 -1.55 3.75 -17.47
C LEU A 59 -2.47 4.09 -16.29
N THR A 60 -3.75 4.32 -16.54
CA THR A 60 -4.69 4.72 -15.48
C THR A 60 -4.86 3.56 -14.50
N THR A 61 -5.06 2.35 -15.02
CA THR A 61 -5.12 1.13 -14.21
C THR A 61 -3.84 0.93 -13.40
N LEU A 62 -2.66 1.20 -13.99
CA LEU A 62 -1.38 1.14 -13.28
C LEU A 62 -1.28 2.18 -12.15
N VAL A 63 -1.69 3.43 -12.39
CA VAL A 63 -1.68 4.50 -11.38
C VAL A 63 -2.60 4.16 -10.22
N VAL A 64 -3.82 3.71 -10.50
CA VAL A 64 -4.80 3.33 -9.46
C VAL A 64 -4.29 2.13 -8.66
N ALA A 65 -3.79 1.09 -9.34
CA ALA A 65 -3.21 -0.07 -8.67
C ALA A 65 -2.02 0.33 -7.78
N ARG A 66 -1.16 1.24 -8.23
CA ARG A 66 -0.05 1.77 -7.44
C ARG A 66 -0.48 2.64 -6.27
N ALA A 67 -1.54 3.42 -6.41
CA ALA A 67 -2.10 4.17 -5.28
C ALA A 67 -2.63 3.20 -4.20
N VAL A 68 -3.40 2.17 -4.60
CA VAL A 68 -3.88 1.14 -3.66
C VAL A 68 -2.71 0.39 -3.02
N GLN A 69 -1.70 0.02 -3.81
CA GLN A 69 -0.49 -0.64 -3.32
C GLN A 69 0.29 0.25 -2.34
N GLY A 70 0.39 1.55 -2.61
CA GLY A 70 1.03 2.52 -1.72
C GLY A 70 0.31 2.63 -0.38
N LEU A 71 -1.02 2.79 -0.39
CA LEU A 71 -1.85 2.81 0.82
C LEU A 71 -1.68 1.53 1.66
N ALA A 72 -1.73 0.36 1.02
CA ALA A 72 -1.52 -0.92 1.69
C ALA A 72 -0.10 -1.04 2.26
N GLY A 73 0.91 -0.60 1.51
CA GLY A 73 2.31 -0.56 1.96
C GLY A 73 2.53 0.35 3.16
N GLY A 74 1.89 1.52 3.18
CA GLY A 74 1.90 2.46 4.31
C GLY A 74 1.27 1.89 5.58
N LEU A 75 0.32 0.95 5.44
CA LEU A 75 -0.22 0.21 6.58
C LEU A 75 0.74 -0.87 7.10
N LEU A 76 1.44 -1.57 6.20
CA LEU A 76 2.26 -2.73 6.54
C LEU A 76 3.45 -2.38 7.44
N THR A 77 4.14 -1.27 7.17
CA THR A 77 5.34 -0.88 7.94
C THR A 77 5.05 -0.65 9.44
N PRO A 78 4.14 0.26 9.83
CA PRO A 78 3.84 0.51 11.25
C PRO A 78 3.17 -0.70 11.91
N VAL A 79 2.18 -1.33 11.27
CA VAL A 79 1.46 -2.48 11.85
C VAL A 79 2.40 -3.68 12.02
N GLY A 80 3.31 -3.91 11.08
CA GLY A 80 4.33 -4.96 11.17
C GLY A 80 5.28 -4.75 12.34
N MET A 81 5.75 -3.50 12.55
CA MET A 81 6.54 -3.16 13.74
C MET A 81 5.76 -3.39 15.03
N THR A 82 4.50 -2.94 15.12
CA THR A 82 3.66 -3.15 16.29
C THR A 82 3.45 -4.63 16.59
N LEU A 83 3.24 -5.45 15.55
CA LEU A 83 3.07 -6.91 15.69
C LEU A 83 4.35 -7.57 16.21
N LEU A 84 5.51 -7.13 15.71
CA LEU A 84 6.83 -7.65 16.11
C LEU A 84 7.13 -7.36 17.58
N PHE A 85 6.95 -6.11 18.03
CA PHE A 85 7.09 -5.73 19.45
C PHE A 85 6.13 -6.51 20.37
N ARG A 86 4.96 -6.88 19.87
CA ARG A 86 4.00 -7.69 20.63
C ARG A 86 4.36 -9.17 20.69
N ALA A 87 5.07 -9.67 19.69
CA ALA A 87 5.53 -11.06 19.63
C ALA A 87 6.82 -11.26 20.45
N PHE A 88 7.68 -10.24 20.50
CA PHE A 88 8.94 -10.24 21.21
C PHE A 88 9.01 -8.99 22.12
N PRO A 89 8.57 -9.09 23.38
CA PRO A 89 8.57 -7.97 24.33
C PRO A 89 9.99 -7.58 24.79
#